data_AF-A0A354FYQ1-F1
#
_entry.id   AF-A0A354FYQ1-F1
#
_cell.length_a   1.000
_cell.length_b   1.000
_cell.length_c   1.000
_cell.angle_alpha   90.00
_cell.angle_beta   90.00
_cell.angle_gamma   90.00
#
_symmetry.space_group_name_H-M   'P 1'
#
loop_
_entity.id
_entity.type
_entity.pdbx_description
1 polymer ?
#
loop_
_entity_poly.entity_id
_entity_poly.type
_entity_poly.pdbx_seq_one_letter_code
_entity_poly.pdbx_strand_id
1 'polypeptide(L)'
;MKKGFTLIELLIVIAIIGILAGVILVSTNSARNRAKMANFKSQAVSLNSAMVSECDKNTVDLSGLVWPDATTGSITTALGCLDGEISAGVVTAAAAIGDCVGTLGQTGMVFAGADC
;
A
#
# COMPACT_ATOMS: atom_id res chain seq x y z
N MET A 1 -48.19 -8.45 -31.82
CA MET A 1 -46.95 -8.55 -32.62
C MET A 1 -45.77 -8.48 -31.66
N LYS A 2 -44.94 -9.53 -31.57
CA LYS A 2 -43.73 -9.50 -30.73
C LYS A 2 -42.61 -8.92 -31.58
N LYS A 3 -42.11 -7.72 -31.25
CA LYS A 3 -40.89 -7.18 -31.85
C LYS A 3 -39.72 -8.07 -31.41
N GLY A 4 -39.12 -8.79 -32.34
CA GLY A 4 -37.87 -9.51 -32.11
C GLY A 4 -36.69 -8.54 -32.13
N PHE A 5 -35.69 -8.81 -31.30
CA PHE A 5 -34.40 -8.13 -31.36
C PHE A 5 -33.69 -8.53 -32.66
N THR A 6 -33.10 -7.58 -33.37
CA THR A 6 -32.33 -7.86 -34.58
C THR A 6 -30.93 -8.37 -34.22
N LEU A 7 -30.37 -9.23 -35.06
CA LEU A 7 -29.00 -9.74 -34.87
C LEU A 7 -27.96 -8.60 -34.88
N ILE A 8 -28.22 -7.55 -35.66
CA ILE A 8 -27.33 -6.38 -35.72
C ILE A 8 -27.36 -5.59 -34.41
N GLU A 9 -28.53 -5.41 -33.79
CA GLU A 9 -28.63 -4.75 -32.48
C GLU A 9 -27.86 -5.53 -31.42
N LEU A 10 -27.94 -6.86 -31.41
CA LEU A 10 -27.17 -7.67 -30.46
C LEU A 10 -25.65 -7.54 -30.70
N LEU A 11 -25.24 -7.46 -31.96
CA LEU A 11 -23.83 -7.36 -32.36
C LEU A 11 -23.20 -6.01 -31.95
N ILE A 12 -23.93 -4.89 -32.09
CA ILE A 12 -23.38 -3.60 -31.65
C ILE A 12 -23.21 -3.53 -30.13
N VAL A 13 -24.11 -4.18 -29.39
CA VAL A 13 -24.12 -4.13 -27.92
C VAL A 13 -22.88 -4.81 -27.36
N ILE A 14 -22.54 -6.00 -27.85
CA ILE A 14 -21.32 -6.70 -27.43
C ILE A 14 -20.05 -5.93 -27.81
N ALA A 15 -20.07 -5.23 -28.96
CA ALA A 15 -18.95 -4.39 -29.39
C ALA A 15 -18.74 -3.20 -28.43
N ILE A 16 -19.82 -2.52 -28.02
CA ILE A 16 -19.76 -1.39 -27.08
C ILE A 16 -19.33 -1.87 -25.69
N ILE A 17 -19.87 -2.98 -25.19
CA ILE A 17 -19.47 -3.56 -23.89
C ILE A 17 -17.98 -3.91 -23.91
N GLY A 18 -17.46 -4.45 -25.01
CA GLY A 18 -16.03 -4.75 -25.17
C GLY A 18 -15.14 -3.51 -25.03
N ILE A 19 -15.51 -2.39 -25.66
CA ILE A 19 -14.76 -1.13 -25.58
C ILE A 19 -14.81 -0.57 -24.16
N LEU A 20 -16.00 -0.52 -23.55
CA LEU A 20 -16.18 0.00 -22.18
C LEU A 20 -15.43 -0.85 -21.16
N ALA A 21 -15.43 -2.18 -21.30
CA ALA A 21 -14.71 -3.08 -20.42
C ALA A 21 -13.18 -2.85 -20.47
N GLY A 22 -12.62 -2.58 -21.66
CA GLY A 22 -11.20 -2.27 -21.81
C GLY A 22 -10.75 -1.04 -21.02
N VAL A 23 -11.53 0.05 -21.05
CA VAL A 23 -11.22 1.29 -20.32
C VAL A 23 -11.29 1.09 -18.79
N ILE A 24 -12.23 0.27 -18.32
CA ILE A 24 -12.40 -0.01 -16.88
C ILE A 24 -11.21 -0.81 -16.32
N LEU A 25 -10.65 -1.76 -17.08
CA LEU A 25 -9.53 -2.57 -16.61
C LEU A 25 -8.27 -1.74 -16.35
N VAL A 26 -7.97 -0.77 -17.23
CA VAL A 26 -6.80 0.10 -17.06
C VAL A 26 -6.97 1.02 -15.84
N SER A 27 -8.16 1.59 -15.64
CA SER A 27 -8.42 2.49 -14.51
C SER A 27 -8.45 1.77 -13.16
N THR A 28 -8.98 0.55 -13.11
CA THR A 28 -9.08 -0.24 -11.87
C THR A 28 -7.73 -0.77 -11.41
N ASN A 29 -6.79 -1.06 -12.31
CA ASN A 29 -5.44 -1.48 -11.91
C ASN A 29 -4.68 -0.35 -11.20
N SER A 30 -4.71 0.86 -11.75
CA SER A 30 -4.10 2.04 -11.09
C SER A 30 -4.76 2.35 -9.74
N ALA A 31 -6.10 2.29 -9.67
CA ALA A 31 -6.83 2.51 -8.43
C ALA A 31 -6.47 1.48 -7.33
N ARG A 32 -6.29 0.21 -7.69
CA ARG A 32 -5.85 -0.84 -6.76
C ARG A 32 -4.45 -0.57 -6.22
N ASN A 33 -3.50 -0.15 -7.07
CA ASN A 33 -2.16 0.19 -6.63
C ASN A 33 -2.16 1.38 -5.66
N ARG A 34 -2.95 2.43 -5.95
CA ARG A 34 -3.12 3.57 -5.03
C ARG A 34 -3.74 3.15 -3.69
N ALA A 35 -4.73 2.26 -3.69
CA ALA A 35 -5.33 1.75 -2.46
C ALA A 35 -4.32 0.96 -1.61
N LYS A 36 -3.49 0.11 -2.26
CA LYS A 36 -2.41 -0.60 -1.58
C LYS A 36 -1.36 0.35 -1.01
N MET A 37 -0.99 1.40 -1.74
CA MET A 37 -0.05 2.42 -1.27
C MET A 37 -0.60 3.20 -0.06
N ALA A 38 -1.90 3.54 -0.07
CA ALA A 38 -2.56 4.16 1.07
C ALA A 38 -2.56 3.24 2.30
N ASN A 39 -2.82 1.95 2.10
CA ASN A 39 -2.73 0.94 3.17
C ASN A 39 -1.30 0.78 3.70
N PHE A 40 -0.29 0.80 2.84
CA PHE A 40 1.12 0.80 3.22
C PHE A 40 1.44 1.98 4.15
N LYS A 41 1.09 3.20 3.73
CA LYS A 41 1.34 4.42 4.52
C LYS A 41 0.64 4.39 5.88
N SER A 42 -0.63 3.96 5.89
CA SER A 42 -1.42 3.84 7.14
C SER A 42 -0.79 2.83 8.11
N GLN A 43 -0.41 1.65 7.61
CA GLN A 43 0.26 0.63 8.42
C GLN A 43 1.61 1.12 8.95
N ALA A 44 2.40 1.79 8.12
CA ALA A 44 3.70 2.32 8.51
C ALA A 44 3.60 3.37 9.64
N VAL A 45 2.61 4.27 9.57
CA VAL A 45 2.35 5.27 10.60
C VAL A 45 1.87 4.61 11.90
N SER A 46 0.97 3.63 11.81
CA SER A 46 0.52 2.86 12.97
C SER A 46 1.69 2.15 13.66
N LEU A 47 2.57 1.54 12.87
CA LEU A 47 3.81 0.92 13.35
C LEU A 47 4.73 1.92 14.05
N ASN A 48 4.92 3.12 13.51
CA ASN A 48 5.72 4.16 14.17
C ASN A 48 5.16 4.49 15.56
N SER A 49 3.84 4.65 15.70
CA SER A 49 3.23 4.96 17.00
C SER A 49 3.41 3.83 18.03
N ALA A 50 3.28 2.58 17.61
CA ALA A 50 3.56 1.42 18.46
C ALA A 50 5.04 1.37 18.86
N MET A 51 5.94 1.65 17.90
CA MET A 51 7.38 1.67 18.13
C MET A 51 7.81 2.71 19.15
N VAL A 52 7.31 3.94 19.07
CA VAL A 52 7.63 4.97 20.07
C VAL A 52 7.22 4.51 21.46
N SER A 53 6.04 3.89 21.61
CA SER A 53 5.59 3.34 22.89
C SER A 53 6.44 2.18 23.41
N GLU A 54 7.09 1.41 22.54
CA GLU A 54 8.00 0.34 22.95
C GLU A 54 9.42 0.86 23.25
N CYS A 55 9.87 1.92 22.57
CA CYS A 55 11.14 2.57 22.86
C CYS A 55 11.18 3.22 24.26
N ASP A 56 10.03 3.63 24.81
CA ASP A 56 9.91 4.16 26.17
C ASP A 56 10.18 3.11 27.27
N LYS A 57 10.22 1.81 26.93
CA LYS A 57 10.44 0.74 27.91
C LYS A 57 11.93 0.50 28.14
N ASN A 58 12.29 0.20 29.39
CA ASN A 58 13.68 -0.10 29.81
C ASN A 58 14.27 -1.39 29.20
N THR A 59 13.42 -2.25 28.63
CA THR A 59 13.82 -3.43 27.84
C THR A 59 13.01 -3.42 26.56
N VAL A 60 13.63 -2.99 25.47
CA VAL A 60 12.98 -2.89 24.16
C VAL A 60 12.98 -4.27 23.51
N ASP A 61 11.81 -4.90 23.41
CA ASP A 61 11.62 -6.14 22.66
C ASP A 61 11.00 -5.83 21.29
N LEU A 62 11.85 -5.82 20.26
CA LEU A 62 11.45 -5.58 18.87
C LEU A 62 11.19 -6.89 18.10
N SER A 63 11.34 -8.04 18.75
CA SER A 63 11.19 -9.37 18.13
C SER A 63 9.76 -9.66 17.68
N GLY A 64 8.78 -8.95 18.25
CA GLY A 64 7.36 -9.08 17.93
C GLY A 64 6.87 -8.16 16.80
N LEU A 65 7.74 -7.31 16.23
CA LEU A 65 7.34 -6.44 15.13
C LEU A 65 7.18 -7.23 13.84
N VAL A 66 5.94 -7.60 13.55
CA VAL A 66 5.54 -8.23 12.30
C VAL A 66 4.82 -7.20 11.45
N TRP A 67 5.32 -7.01 10.23
CA TRP A 67 4.60 -6.23 9.23
C TRP A 67 3.31 -6.97 8.84
N PRO A 68 2.12 -6.35 8.94
CA PRO A 68 0.85 -7.08 8.83
C PRO A 68 0.61 -7.74 7.47
N ASP A 69 1.23 -7.21 6.41
CA ASP A 69 1.11 -7.76 5.05
C ASP A 69 2.40 -7.59 4.24
N ALA A 70 3.19 -8.67 4.15
CA ALA A 70 4.44 -8.73 3.37
C ALA A 70 4.25 -8.43 1.86
N THR A 71 3.01 -8.52 1.37
CA THR A 71 2.66 -8.18 -0.02
C THR A 71 2.53 -6.68 -0.25
N THR A 72 2.33 -5.91 0.82
CA THR A 72 2.16 -4.46 0.80
C THR A 72 3.47 -3.73 1.11
N GLY A 73 4.37 -4.34 1.89
CA GLY A 73 5.69 -3.80 2.17
C GLY A 73 6.52 -4.70 3.08
N SER A 74 7.76 -4.30 3.32
CA SER A 74 8.70 -5.00 4.19
C SER A 74 9.50 -4.00 5.03
N ILE A 75 9.99 -4.47 6.19
CA ILE A 75 10.95 -3.75 7.02
C ILE A 75 12.33 -4.22 6.59
N THR A 76 13.15 -3.31 6.05
CA THR A 76 14.46 -3.68 5.45
C THR A 76 15.61 -3.48 6.43
N THR A 77 15.45 -2.61 7.43
CA THR A 77 16.42 -2.42 8.51
C THR A 77 15.72 -2.63 9.84
N ALA A 78 16.23 -3.57 10.64
CA ALA A 78 15.75 -3.77 12.00
C ALA A 78 15.92 -2.47 12.79
N LEU A 79 14.85 -2.10 13.51
CA LEU A 79 14.80 -0.88 14.27
C LEU A 79 15.73 -0.96 15.49
N GLY A 80 16.35 0.16 15.84
CA GLY A 80 17.06 0.33 17.11
C GLY A 80 16.42 1.47 17.90
N CYS A 81 16.19 1.25 19.19
CA CYS A 81 15.85 2.31 20.13
C CYS A 81 17.09 2.58 21.01
N LEU A 82 17.49 3.83 21.17
CA LEU A 82 18.43 4.25 22.22
C LEU A 82 17.78 5.39 23.01
N ASP A 83 17.82 5.32 24.34
CA ASP A 83 17.41 6.41 25.22
C ASP A 83 16.01 7.00 24.94
N GLY A 84 15.05 6.15 24.54
CA GLY A 84 13.68 6.57 24.20
C GLY A 84 13.49 7.05 22.75
N GLU A 85 14.54 7.00 21.92
CA GLU A 85 14.53 7.51 20.56
C GLU A 85 14.67 6.40 19.51
N ILE A 86 13.87 6.49 18.43
CA ILE A 86 14.03 5.63 17.25
C ILE A 86 15.31 6.04 16.50
N SER A 87 16.34 5.20 16.55
CA SER A 87 17.68 5.47 16.01
C SER A 87 17.86 5.07 14.53
N ALA A 88 17.10 4.09 14.04
CA ALA A 88 17.13 3.67 12.64
C ALA A 88 15.87 2.88 12.31
N GLY A 89 15.28 3.06 11.13
CA GLY A 89 14.18 2.24 10.65
C GLY A 89 13.72 2.63 9.25
N VAL A 90 13.63 1.64 8.36
CA VAL A 90 13.20 1.82 6.98
C VAL A 90 12.16 0.77 6.64
N VAL A 91 11.06 1.25 6.07
CA VAL A 91 9.99 0.44 5.51
C VAL A 91 9.94 0.69 4.02
N THR A 92 9.81 -0.36 3.23
CA THR A 92 9.77 -0.29 1.78
C THR A 92 8.47 -0.89 1.29
N ALA A 93 7.77 -0.19 0.40
CA ALA A 93 6.62 -0.74 -0.30
C ALA A 93 7.08 -1.90 -1.22
N ALA A 94 6.18 -2.84 -1.49
CA ALA A 94 6.52 -3.95 -2.37
C ALA A 94 6.80 -3.46 -3.82
N ALA A 95 7.77 -4.08 -4.49
CA ALA A 95 8.21 -3.71 -5.84
C ALA A 95 7.08 -3.67 -6.89
N ALA A 96 5.98 -4.38 -6.67
CA ALA A 96 4.80 -4.39 -7.56
C ALA A 96 3.90 -3.14 -7.44
N ILE A 97 4.11 -2.28 -6.44
CA ILE A 97 3.28 -1.11 -6.12
C ILE A 97 4.02 0.21 -6.44
N GLY A 98 5.34 0.14 -6.66
CA GLY A 98 6.23 1.28 -6.85
C GLY A 98 7.28 1.38 -5.73
N ASP A 99 8.38 2.08 -5.99
CA ASP A 99 9.46 2.28 -5.02
C ASP A 99 9.09 3.41 -4.06
N CYS A 100 8.32 3.07 -3.02
CA CYS A 100 8.00 3.99 -1.93
C CYS A 100 8.72 3.57 -0.64
N VAL A 101 9.55 4.45 -0.10
CA VAL A 101 10.36 4.19 1.10
C VAL A 101 9.91 5.11 2.22
N GLY A 102 9.54 4.53 3.35
CA GLY A 102 9.24 5.25 4.58
C GLY A 102 10.41 5.16 5.55
N THR A 103 10.89 6.30 6.03
CA THR A 103 11.87 6.37 7.13
C THR A 103 11.14 6.65 8.44
N LEU A 104 11.43 5.83 9.44
CA LEU A 104 10.90 5.96 10.80
C LEU A 104 11.77 6.93 11.58
N GLY A 105 11.15 7.91 12.25
CA GLY A 105 11.83 8.82 13.16
C GLY A 105 10.89 9.27 14.29
N GLN A 106 11.46 9.97 15.27
CA GLN A 106 10.73 10.46 16.45
C GLN A 106 9.62 11.45 16.12
N THR A 107 9.81 12.27 15.09
CA THR A 107 8.81 13.24 14.63
C THR A 107 7.75 12.60 13.71
N GLY A 108 7.87 11.29 13.45
CA GLY A 108 6.94 10.52 12.63
C GLY A 108 7.59 9.84 11.42
N MET A 109 6.73 9.46 10.49
CA MET A 109 7.08 8.77 9.24
C MET A 109 7.33 9.77 8.11
N VAL A 110 8.45 9.66 7.41
CA VAL A 110 8.72 10.41 6.18
C VAL A 110 8.72 9.44 5.00
N PHE A 111 7.92 9.71 3.97
CA PHE A 111 7.87 8.88 2.76
C PHE A 111 8.61 9.57 1.61
N ALA A 112 9.42 8.82 0.87
CA ALA A 112 10.17 9.26 -0.30
C ALA A 112 10.11 8.21 -1.41
N GLY A 113 9.85 8.65 -2.66
CA GLY A 113 9.70 7.76 -3.80
C GLY A 113 8.89 8.41 -4.93
N ALA A 114 8.97 7.86 -6.14
CA ALA A 114 8.26 8.37 -7.31
C ALA A 114 6.73 8.22 -7.22
N ASP A 115 6.26 7.29 -6.37
CA ASP A 115 4.85 6.96 -6.16
C ASP A 115 4.44 7.02 -4.66
N CYS A 116 5.26 7.71 -3.83
CA CYS A 116 4.85 8.22 -2.53
C CYS A 116 4.25 9.62 -2.70
#